data_AF-A0A3Q0JD75-F1
#
_entry.id   AF-A0A3Q0JD75-F1
#
_cell.length_a   1.000
_cell.length_b   1.000
_cell.length_c   1.000
_cell.angle_alpha   90.00
_cell.angle_beta   90.00
_cell.angle_gamma   90.00
#
_symmetry.space_group_name_H-M   'P 1'
#
loop_
_entity.id
_entity.type
_entity.pdbx_description
1 polymer ?
#
loop_
_entity_poly.entity_id
_entity_poly.type
_entity_poly.pdbx_seq_one_letter_code
_entity_poly.pdbx_strand_id
1 'polypeptide(L)'
;MYMFRRKRTNLAKRLWKARIIGKTLNNETLCEAKNMILEEDTPENSCYCCAKTLDEVPYYESLLRHTLIKRLKDSELETLVEAIESHGTNMSPCILLPSHLLPNAHFLCCQLWRWPDVSEPYELKKLPNCDSYECSDPSPSSSDLYICCNPYHWSRRCKSDSPPPPYRRFSNERLKPEGKCFKFSILT
;
A
#
# COMPACT_ATOMS: atom_id res chain seq x y z
N MET A 1 33.14 8.25 -14.96
CA MET A 1 31.92 7.42 -14.83
C MET A 1 31.42 7.32 -13.36
N TYR A 2 31.35 8.43 -12.61
CA TYR A 2 30.98 8.45 -11.17
C TYR A 2 29.57 9.02 -10.87
N MET A 3 28.82 9.45 -11.88
CA MET A 3 27.55 10.17 -11.68
C MET A 3 26.37 9.25 -11.31
N PHE A 4 26.32 8.03 -11.86
CA PHE A 4 25.20 7.09 -11.65
C PHE A 4 25.10 6.59 -10.19
N ARG A 5 26.23 6.28 -9.55
CA ARG A 5 26.24 5.75 -8.17
C ARG A 5 25.77 6.80 -7.15
N ARG A 6 26.05 8.09 -7.39
CA ARG A 6 25.57 9.20 -6.56
C ARG A 6 24.08 9.48 -6.80
N LYS A 7 23.64 9.42 -8.05
CA LYS A 7 22.22 9.62 -8.42
C LYS A 7 21.32 8.59 -7.73
N ARG A 8 21.58 7.30 -7.94
CA ARG A 8 20.77 6.22 -7.35
C ARG A 8 20.72 6.25 -5.82
N THR A 9 21.86 6.53 -5.19
CA THR A 9 21.91 6.63 -3.71
C THR A 9 21.13 7.82 -3.19
N ASN A 10 21.09 8.95 -3.91
CA ASN A 10 20.25 10.10 -3.56
C ASN A 10 18.76 9.77 -3.69
N LEU A 11 18.34 9.15 -4.81
CA LEU A 11 16.95 8.73 -5.02
C LEU A 11 16.48 7.76 -3.95
N ALA A 12 17.28 6.74 -3.63
CA ALA A 12 16.97 5.79 -2.57
C ALA A 12 16.82 6.50 -1.21
N LYS A 13 17.70 7.46 -0.88
CA LYS A 13 17.60 8.24 0.36
C LYS A 13 16.30 9.05 0.42
N ARG A 14 15.93 9.72 -0.67
CA ARG A 14 14.67 10.48 -0.77
C ARG A 14 13.47 9.56 -0.57
N LEU A 15 13.46 8.42 -1.26
CA LEU A 15 12.40 7.42 -1.15
C LEU A 15 12.20 6.91 0.28
N TRP A 16 13.30 6.59 0.99
CA TRP A 16 13.22 6.15 2.39
C TRP A 16 12.85 7.28 3.35
N LYS A 17 13.24 8.52 3.07
CA LYS A 17 12.85 9.68 3.87
C LYS A 17 11.34 9.96 3.77
N ALA A 18 10.73 9.65 2.61
CA ALA A 18 9.30 9.82 2.37
C ALA A 18 8.42 8.72 2.99
N ARG A 19 9.00 7.70 3.65
CA ARG A 19 8.22 6.65 4.31
C ARG A 19 7.39 7.21 5.46
N ILE A 20 6.21 6.65 5.67
CA ILE A 20 5.38 6.98 6.83
C ILE A 20 5.96 6.22 8.03
N ILE A 21 6.57 6.95 8.96
CA ILE A 21 7.00 6.37 10.24
C ILE A 21 5.76 6.22 11.10
N GLY A 22 5.32 4.97 11.31
CA GLY A 22 4.16 4.68 12.16
C GLY A 22 4.39 5.22 13.57
N LYS A 23 3.65 6.27 13.95
CA LYS A 23 3.38 6.57 15.35
C LYS A 23 2.24 5.65 15.80
N THR A 24 2.50 4.37 16.02
CA THR A 24 1.49 3.48 16.61
C THR A 24 2.14 2.35 17.37
N LEU A 25 2.64 2.70 18.55
CA LEU A 25 2.42 2.01 19.83
C LEU A 25 3.16 2.83 20.87
N ASN A 26 2.43 3.72 21.54
CA ASN A 26 2.60 4.13 22.93
C ASN A 26 1.63 5.28 23.16
N ASN A 27 0.52 4.96 23.82
CA ASN A 27 -0.03 5.70 24.94
C ASN A 27 0.25 7.20 24.88
N GLU A 28 -0.78 7.97 24.55
CA GLU A 28 -0.93 9.34 25.03
C GLU A 28 -0.58 9.36 26.54
N THR A 29 0.64 9.80 26.91
CA THR A 29 1.08 10.20 28.28
C THR A 29 2.61 10.39 28.45
N LEU A 30 3.41 10.79 27.44
CA LEU A 30 4.84 11.04 27.69
C LEU A 30 5.48 12.19 26.89
N CYS A 31 4.77 13.32 26.80
CA CYS A 31 5.41 14.61 26.51
C CYS A 31 4.95 15.75 27.44
N GLU A 32 4.64 15.45 28.70
CA GLU A 32 4.40 16.48 29.74
C GLU A 32 5.22 16.32 31.03
N ALA A 33 6.15 15.37 31.11
CA ALA A 33 6.99 15.21 32.30
C ALA A 33 8.47 15.25 31.93
N LYS A 34 9.01 16.48 31.79
CA LYS A 34 10.41 16.86 32.09
C LYS A 34 10.64 18.34 31.79
N ASN A 35 10.00 19.20 32.58
CA ASN A 35 10.58 20.48 32.99
C ASN A 35 10.66 20.45 34.51
N MET A 36 11.74 21.02 35.07
CA MET A 36 12.18 21.00 36.48
C MET A 36 13.03 19.75 36.82
N ILE A 37 14.33 19.80 37.09
CA ILE A 37 15.08 20.74 37.95
C ILE A 37 16.61 20.58 37.72
N LEU A 38 17.28 21.75 37.71
CA LEU A 38 18.69 22.11 38.01
C LEU A 38 19.88 21.71 37.12
N GLU A 39 20.70 22.75 36.89
CA GLU A 39 21.92 22.91 36.11
C GLU A 39 23.15 22.26 36.77
N GLU A 40 24.11 21.78 35.97
CA GLU A 40 25.56 22.07 36.11
C GLU A 40 26.36 21.48 34.93
N ASP A 41 27.54 22.06 34.70
CA ASP A 41 28.28 22.20 33.45
C ASP A 41 28.94 20.93 32.86
N THR A 42 28.99 20.86 31.51
CA THR A 42 30.21 20.62 30.69
C THR A 42 29.88 20.58 29.18
N PRO A 43 30.77 21.08 28.30
CA PRO A 43 30.52 21.18 26.86
C PRO A 43 31.01 19.93 26.11
N GLU A 44 30.44 19.73 24.91
CA GLU A 44 30.74 18.67 23.94
C GLU A 44 30.02 17.32 24.18
N ASN A 45 28.84 17.19 23.58
CA ASN A 45 28.60 16.05 22.68
C ASN A 45 27.30 16.23 21.89
N SER A 46 27.47 16.15 20.57
CA SER A 46 26.46 16.03 19.52
C SER A 46 25.10 15.51 20.02
N CYS A 47 24.08 16.35 19.89
CA CYS A 47 22.69 15.97 20.09
C CYS A 47 22.27 14.94 19.03
N TYR A 48 22.46 13.66 19.35
CA TYR A 48 21.91 12.51 18.64
C TYR A 48 20.53 12.12 19.19
N CYS A 49 19.67 13.07 19.58
CA CYS A 49 18.37 12.77 20.20
C CYS A 49 17.36 12.04 19.27
N CYS A 50 17.79 11.56 18.11
CA CYS A 50 17.07 10.59 17.28
C CYS A 50 17.86 9.29 17.05
N ALA A 51 18.74 8.89 17.98
CA ALA A 51 19.32 7.56 18.01
C ALA A 51 18.22 6.53 18.35
N LYS A 52 17.54 6.11 17.27
CA LYS A 52 17.12 4.74 16.95
C LYS A 52 16.93 3.84 18.17
N THR A 53 15.68 3.49 18.44
CA THR A 53 15.35 2.14 18.91
C THR A 53 15.86 1.16 17.85
N LEU A 54 17.09 0.67 18.04
CA LEU A 54 17.55 -0.56 17.44
C LEU A 54 16.82 -1.66 18.18
N ASP A 55 15.75 -2.18 17.57
CA ASP A 55 15.67 -3.59 17.25
C ASP A 55 14.49 -3.79 16.30
N GLU A 56 14.77 -4.53 15.22
CA GLU A 56 13.90 -4.79 14.08
C GLU A 56 13.70 -3.60 13.11
N VAL A 57 14.69 -3.38 12.24
CA VAL A 57 14.35 -2.88 10.89
C VAL A 57 13.29 -3.83 10.35
N PRO A 58 12.06 -3.38 10.06
CA PRO A 58 11.01 -4.28 9.65
C PRO A 58 11.49 -5.09 8.45
N TYR A 59 11.37 -6.42 8.50
CA TYR A 59 11.93 -7.34 7.50
C TYR A 59 11.63 -6.91 6.04
N TYR A 60 10.47 -6.29 5.82
CA TYR A 60 10.06 -5.76 4.52
C TYR A 60 10.93 -4.62 3.99
N GLU A 61 11.58 -3.81 4.84
CA GLU A 61 12.43 -2.71 4.37
C GLU A 61 13.68 -3.23 3.67
N SER A 62 14.31 -4.26 4.26
CA SER A 62 15.44 -4.96 3.65
C SER A 62 15.01 -5.62 2.34
N LEU A 63 13.83 -6.24 2.33
CA LEU A 63 13.27 -6.88 1.14
C LEU A 63 13.06 -5.86 0.01
N LEU A 64 12.33 -4.77 0.25
CA LEU A 64 12.11 -3.68 -0.72
C LEU A 64 13.43 -3.06 -1.20
N ARG A 65 14.40 -2.88 -0.32
CA ARG A 65 15.72 -2.38 -0.70
C ARG A 65 16.39 -3.28 -1.73
N HIS A 66 16.33 -4.59 -1.54
CA HIS A 66 17.07 -5.55 -2.36
C HIS A 66 16.31 -6.02 -3.61
N THR A 67 14.98 -6.09 -3.57
CA THR A 67 14.15 -6.60 -4.67
C THR A 67 13.54 -5.50 -5.52
N LEU A 68 13.23 -4.33 -4.96
CA LEU A 68 12.68 -3.19 -5.69
C LEU A 68 13.78 -2.16 -5.99
N ILE A 69 14.31 -1.49 -4.95
CA ILE A 69 15.18 -0.31 -5.12
C ILE A 69 16.49 -0.66 -5.83
N LYS A 70 17.05 -1.85 -5.63
CA LYS A 70 18.27 -2.29 -6.35
C LYS A 70 18.03 -2.78 -7.78
N ARG A 71 16.79 -3.10 -8.15
CA ARG A 71 16.48 -3.68 -9.47
C ARG A 71 15.90 -2.68 -10.46
N LEU A 72 15.16 -1.68 -9.99
CA LEU A 72 14.61 -0.62 -10.86
C LEU A 72 15.72 0.14 -11.60
N LYS A 73 15.47 0.55 -12.84
CA LYS A 73 16.32 1.50 -13.54
C LYS A 73 16.28 2.85 -12.83
N ASP A 74 17.29 3.69 -13.05
CA ASP A 74 17.33 5.01 -12.41
C ASP A 74 16.12 5.87 -12.81
N SER A 75 15.63 5.75 -14.06
CA SER A 75 14.42 6.44 -14.52
C SER A 75 13.15 5.96 -13.83
N GLU A 76 12.98 4.64 -13.65
CA GLU A 76 11.83 4.06 -12.94
C GLU A 76 11.85 4.45 -11.45
N LEU A 77 13.04 4.50 -10.86
CA LEU A 77 13.22 4.95 -9.48
C LEU A 77 12.94 6.45 -9.33
N GLU A 78 13.33 7.28 -10.30
CA GLU A 78 12.96 8.71 -10.35
C GLU A 78 11.46 8.90 -10.40
N THR A 79 10.77 8.21 -11.32
CA THR A 79 9.32 8.24 -11.41
C THR A 79 8.65 7.84 -10.10
N LEU A 80 9.13 6.78 -9.45
CA LEU A 80 8.57 6.34 -8.17
C LEU A 80 8.74 7.40 -7.07
N VAL A 81 9.93 8.02 -7.00
CA VAL A 81 10.21 9.12 -6.05
C VAL A 81 9.30 10.30 -6.33
N GLU A 82 9.15 10.71 -7.59
CA GLU A 82 8.27 11.83 -7.96
C GLU A 82 6.81 11.54 -7.63
N ALA A 83 6.31 10.35 -7.94
CA ALA A 83 4.94 9.95 -7.60
C ALA A 83 4.68 10.05 -6.07
N ILE A 84 5.66 9.64 -5.26
CA ILE A 84 5.57 9.67 -3.79
C ILE A 84 5.67 11.08 -3.23
N GLU A 85 6.63 11.88 -3.68
CA GLU A 85 6.81 13.26 -3.20
C GLU A 85 5.70 14.20 -3.67
N SER A 86 5.10 13.94 -4.84
CA SER A 86 3.94 14.69 -5.35
C SER A 86 2.62 14.23 -4.74
N HIS A 87 2.61 13.23 -3.87
CA HIS A 87 1.39 12.65 -3.33
C HIS A 87 0.37 12.21 -4.40
N GLY A 88 0.86 11.80 -5.57
CA GLY A 88 0.01 11.39 -6.70
C GLY A 88 -0.71 12.54 -7.40
N THR A 89 -0.33 13.80 -7.17
CA THR A 89 -0.89 14.92 -7.95
C THR A 89 -0.51 14.83 -9.42
N ASN A 90 0.67 14.29 -9.71
CA ASN A 90 1.15 14.10 -11.06
C ASN A 90 0.78 12.68 -11.55
N MET A 91 0.28 12.59 -12.79
CA MET A 91 0.08 11.29 -13.44
C MET A 91 1.44 10.67 -13.74
N SER A 92 1.74 9.57 -13.07
CA SER A 92 2.99 8.81 -13.23
C SER A 92 2.72 7.45 -13.87
N PRO A 93 3.62 6.94 -14.73
CA PRO A 93 3.48 5.62 -15.34
C PRO A 93 3.64 4.48 -14.32
N CYS A 94 3.33 3.25 -14.77
CA CYS A 94 3.46 2.06 -13.95
C CYS A 94 4.93 1.74 -13.61
N ILE A 95 5.16 1.23 -12.40
CA ILE A 95 6.44 0.66 -11.99
C ILE A 95 6.26 -0.84 -11.84
N LEU A 96 6.60 -1.60 -12.87
CA LEU A 96 6.31 -3.03 -12.94
C LEU A 96 7.47 -3.86 -12.37
N LEU A 97 7.15 -4.74 -11.42
CA LEU A 97 8.09 -5.69 -10.84
C LEU A 97 7.59 -7.12 -11.11
N PRO A 98 8.46 -8.05 -11.56
CA PRO A 98 8.07 -9.44 -11.70
C PRO A 98 7.54 -10.03 -10.38
N SER A 99 6.35 -10.63 -10.42
CA SER A 99 5.62 -11.11 -9.24
C SER A 99 6.41 -12.15 -8.42
N HIS A 100 7.13 -13.05 -9.09
CA HIS A 100 7.95 -14.09 -8.45
C HIS A 100 9.09 -13.54 -7.58
N LEU A 101 9.49 -12.28 -7.76
CA LEU A 101 10.56 -11.66 -6.97
C LEU A 101 10.06 -11.08 -5.65
N LEU A 102 8.81 -10.60 -5.66
CA LEU A 102 8.16 -10.04 -4.49
C LEU A 102 6.63 -10.05 -4.71
N PRO A 103 5.94 -11.14 -4.35
CA PRO A 103 4.51 -11.32 -4.62
C PRO A 103 3.60 -10.24 -4.01
N ASN A 104 4.02 -9.63 -2.90
CA ASN A 104 3.26 -8.60 -2.19
C ASN A 104 3.88 -7.19 -2.35
N ALA A 105 4.59 -6.94 -3.46
CA ALA A 105 5.29 -5.67 -3.65
C ALA A 105 4.35 -4.45 -3.58
N HIS A 106 3.19 -4.53 -4.23
CA HIS A 106 2.18 -3.47 -4.20
C HIS A 106 1.73 -3.14 -2.78
N PHE A 107 1.46 -4.17 -1.97
CA PHE A 107 1.04 -4.05 -0.58
C PHE A 107 2.12 -3.36 0.26
N LEU A 108 3.37 -3.85 0.19
CA LEU A 108 4.49 -3.26 0.95
C LEU A 108 4.76 -1.80 0.55
N CYS A 109 4.64 -1.48 -0.74
CA CYS A 109 4.81 -0.10 -1.24
C CYS A 109 3.68 0.82 -0.73
N CYS A 110 2.43 0.35 -0.78
CA CYS A 110 1.29 1.11 -0.26
C CYS A 110 1.38 1.30 1.26
N GLN A 111 1.76 0.25 2.00
CA GLN A 111 1.91 0.31 3.44
C GLN A 111 3.01 1.30 3.86
N LEU A 112 4.14 1.28 3.15
CA LEU A 112 5.29 2.11 3.48
C LEU A 112 5.09 3.61 3.19
N TRP A 113 4.41 3.95 2.09
CA TRP A 113 4.33 5.35 1.61
C TRP A 113 2.94 5.99 1.67
N ARG A 114 1.87 5.24 1.95
CA ARG A 114 0.50 5.79 1.97
C ARG A 114 -0.31 5.40 3.21
N TRP A 115 -0.39 4.11 3.53
CA TRP A 115 -1.33 3.59 4.53
C TRP A 115 -0.64 2.59 5.47
N PRO A 116 0.01 3.05 6.56
CA PRO A 116 0.73 2.15 7.47
C PRO A 116 -0.18 1.12 8.16
N ASP A 117 -1.47 1.40 8.22
CA ASP A 117 -2.51 0.60 8.86
C ASP A 117 -3.18 -0.44 7.93
N VAL A 118 -2.85 -0.44 6.64
CA VAL A 118 -3.26 -1.51 5.72
C VAL A 118 -2.54 -2.78 6.13
N SER A 119 -3.31 -3.79 6.56
CA SER A 119 -2.77 -5.02 7.16
C SER A 119 -2.70 -6.17 6.17
N GLU A 120 -3.56 -6.16 5.14
CA GLU A 120 -3.69 -7.26 4.20
C GLU A 120 -3.70 -6.79 2.73
N PRO A 121 -3.12 -7.56 1.79
CA PRO A 121 -3.10 -7.20 0.37
C PRO A 121 -4.50 -7.05 -0.26
N TYR A 122 -5.50 -7.80 0.22
CA TYR A 122 -6.86 -7.73 -0.30
C TYR A 122 -7.58 -6.41 0.03
N GLU A 123 -7.06 -5.63 0.99
CA GLU A 123 -7.55 -4.27 1.27
C GLU A 123 -7.22 -3.30 0.13
N LEU A 124 -6.43 -3.71 -0.87
CA LEU A 124 -6.04 -2.87 -1.99
C LEU A 124 -6.80 -3.28 -3.26
N LYS A 125 -7.14 -2.28 -4.07
CA LYS A 125 -7.72 -2.45 -5.41
C LYS A 125 -6.93 -1.60 -6.40
N LYS A 126 -6.45 -2.23 -7.47
CA LYS A 126 -5.77 -1.55 -8.59
C LYS A 126 -6.73 -0.57 -9.26
N LEU A 127 -6.24 0.63 -9.58
CA LEU A 127 -7.02 1.68 -10.24
C LEU A 127 -7.05 1.48 -11.76
N PRO A 128 -8.12 1.92 -12.46
CA PRO A 128 -8.24 1.79 -13.92
C PRO A 128 -7.19 2.57 -14.72
N ASN A 129 -6.60 3.61 -14.15
CA ASN A 129 -5.53 4.40 -14.78
C ASN A 129 -4.15 3.72 -14.73
N CYS A 130 -4.07 2.52 -14.16
CA CYS A 130 -2.87 1.70 -14.18
C CYS A 130 -2.85 0.88 -15.48
N ASP A 131 -1.81 1.01 -16.30
CA ASP A 131 -1.67 0.24 -17.55
C ASP A 131 -1.68 -1.29 -17.31
N SER A 132 -1.34 -1.73 -16.09
CA SER A 132 -1.43 -3.15 -15.71
C SER A 132 -2.84 -3.59 -15.28
N TYR A 133 -3.85 -2.72 -15.39
CA TYR A 133 -5.23 -3.00 -14.97
C TYR A 133 -5.91 -4.02 -15.88
N GLU A 134 -5.80 -3.85 -17.20
CA GLU A 134 -6.50 -4.67 -18.20
C GLU A 134 -5.94 -6.09 -18.32
N CYS A 135 -4.73 -6.35 -17.85
CA CYS A 135 -4.19 -7.71 -17.83
C CYS A 135 -4.85 -8.61 -16.76
N SER A 136 -5.78 -8.09 -15.95
CA SER A 136 -6.45 -8.82 -14.86
C SER A 136 -7.57 -9.77 -15.33
N ASP A 137 -7.69 -10.02 -16.64
CA ASP A 137 -8.62 -11.00 -17.20
C ASP A 137 -8.33 -12.41 -16.67
N PRO A 138 -9.33 -13.31 -16.54
CA PRO A 138 -9.17 -14.65 -15.93
C PRO A 138 -8.27 -15.62 -16.71
N SER A 139 -7.69 -15.20 -17.82
CA SER A 139 -6.70 -15.98 -18.56
C SER A 139 -5.31 -15.69 -17.97
N PRO A 140 -4.35 -16.64 -17.97
CA PRO A 140 -2.99 -16.42 -17.47
C PRO A 140 -2.16 -15.53 -18.41
N SER A 141 -2.71 -14.37 -18.78
CA SER A 141 -2.14 -13.37 -19.65
C SER A 141 -1.49 -12.27 -18.83
N SER A 142 -0.15 -12.30 -18.76
CA SER A 142 0.79 -11.23 -18.37
C SER A 142 0.62 -10.45 -17.05
N SER A 143 -0.58 -10.25 -16.49
CA SER A 143 -0.81 -9.60 -15.18
C SER A 143 -0.21 -10.38 -14.04
N ASP A 144 -0.35 -11.70 -14.05
CA ASP A 144 0.20 -12.55 -12.98
C ASP A 144 1.73 -12.53 -12.98
N LEU A 145 2.36 -12.12 -14.08
CA LEU A 145 3.82 -12.03 -14.18
C LEU A 145 4.37 -10.74 -13.60
N TYR A 146 3.60 -9.64 -13.59
CA TYR A 146 4.10 -8.31 -13.20
C TYR A 146 3.13 -7.56 -12.27
N ILE A 147 3.68 -7.00 -11.20
CA ILE A 147 2.96 -6.24 -10.19
C ILE A 147 3.35 -4.77 -10.28
N CYS A 148 2.35 -3.88 -10.40
CA CYS A 148 2.60 -2.45 -10.29
C CYS A 148 2.89 -2.06 -8.83
N CYS A 149 4.08 -1.51 -8.60
CA CYS A 149 4.58 -1.08 -7.30
C CYS A 149 4.33 0.40 -7.01
N ASN A 150 3.79 1.16 -7.97
CA ASN A 150 3.45 2.56 -7.75
C ASN A 150 2.25 2.65 -6.80
N PRO A 151 2.41 3.17 -5.56
CA PRO A 151 1.35 3.14 -4.57
C PRO A 151 0.14 4.00 -4.99
N TYR A 152 0.30 4.97 -5.90
CA TYR A 152 -0.81 5.82 -6.41
C TYR A 152 -1.61 5.18 -7.54
N HIS A 153 -1.26 3.96 -7.96
CA HIS A 153 -2.09 3.13 -8.84
C HIS A 153 -2.99 2.16 -8.07
N TRP A 154 -3.04 2.29 -6.75
CA TRP A 154 -3.88 1.49 -5.87
C TRP A 154 -4.82 2.37 -5.05
N SER A 155 -5.98 1.82 -4.72
CA SER A 155 -6.97 2.39 -3.82
C SER A 155 -7.20 1.44 -2.65
N ARG A 156 -7.54 1.99 -1.48
CA ARG A 156 -7.97 1.19 -0.35
C ARG A 156 -9.44 0.81 -0.54
N ARG A 157 -9.77 -0.46 -0.34
CA ARG A 157 -11.15 -0.94 -0.29
C ARG A 157 -11.78 -0.47 1.02
N CYS A 158 -13.05 -0.06 0.95
CA CYS A 158 -13.82 0.28 2.14
C CYS A 158 -14.08 -1.00 2.95
N LYS A 159 -13.80 -0.96 4.26
CA LYS A 159 -14.30 -1.98 5.19
C LYS A 159 -15.81 -1.74 5.32
N SER A 160 -16.61 -2.80 5.23
CA SER A 160 -18.05 -2.67 5.44
C SER A 160 -18.31 -2.44 6.92
N ASP A 161 -18.34 -1.18 7.34
CA ASP A 161 -18.57 -0.79 8.75
C ASP A 161 -20.02 -1.05 9.19
N SER A 162 -20.93 -1.31 8.24
CA SER A 162 -22.30 -1.70 8.55
C SER A 162 -22.41 -3.22 8.61
N PRO A 163 -22.95 -3.82 9.70
CA PRO A 163 -23.45 -5.19 9.61
C PRO A 163 -24.40 -5.28 8.40
N PRO A 164 -24.42 -6.41 7.67
CA PRO A 164 -25.36 -6.56 6.57
C PRO A 164 -26.76 -6.20 7.07
N PRO A 165 -27.54 -5.40 6.32
CA PRO A 165 -28.91 -5.07 6.71
C PRO A 165 -29.67 -6.35 7.07
N PRO A 166 -30.57 -6.34 8.07
CA PRO A 166 -31.25 -7.53 8.60
C PRO A 166 -32.19 -8.28 7.62
N TYR A 167 -32.06 -8.04 6.30
CA TYR A 167 -32.86 -8.68 5.27
C TYR A 167 -32.11 -9.83 4.59
N ARG A 168 -32.00 -10.95 5.32
CA ARG A 168 -31.80 -12.29 4.74
C ARG A 168 -32.74 -13.34 5.37
N ARG A 169 -33.95 -12.92 5.76
CA ARG A 169 -34.99 -13.79 6.32
C ARG A 169 -36.38 -13.61 5.69
N PHE A 170 -36.46 -13.16 4.44
CA PHE A 170 -37.70 -13.40 3.68
C PHE A 170 -37.60 -14.75 2.99
N SER A 171 -37.93 -15.77 3.78
CA SER A 171 -38.59 -17.01 3.41
C SER A 171 -38.52 -17.42 1.93
N ASN A 172 -37.65 -18.39 1.62
CA ASN A 172 -37.84 -19.32 0.49
C ASN A 172 -39.14 -20.16 0.64
N GLU A 173 -39.97 -19.87 1.64
CA GLU A 173 -41.13 -20.65 2.05
C GLU A 173 -42.42 -20.31 1.29
N ARG A 174 -42.38 -19.38 0.32
CA ARG A 174 -43.56 -19.00 -0.48
C ARG A 174 -43.56 -19.43 -1.94
N LEU A 175 -42.57 -20.20 -2.39
CA LEU A 175 -42.60 -20.85 -3.70
C LEU A 175 -43.07 -22.29 -3.57
N LYS A 176 -44.27 -22.49 -3.03
CA LYS A 176 -45.03 -23.72 -3.26
C LYS A 176 -46.05 -23.41 -4.36
N PRO A 177 -45.87 -23.91 -5.59
CA PRO A 177 -46.89 -23.76 -6.61
C PRO A 177 -48.07 -24.66 -6.26
N GLU A 178 -49.06 -24.12 -5.54
CA GLU A 178 -50.38 -24.73 -5.44
C GLU A 178 -51.00 -24.66 -6.85
N GLY A 179 -51.09 -25.83 -7.49
CA GLY A 179 -51.42 -25.97 -8.89
C GLY A 179 -52.76 -25.36 -9.27
N LYS A 180 -52.75 -24.49 -10.28
CA LYS A 180 -53.88 -24.25 -11.16
C LYS A 180 -53.35 -24.09 -12.59
N CYS A 181 -53.49 -25.16 -13.38
CA CYS A 181 -53.30 -25.14 -14.81
C CYS A 181 -54.42 -24.26 -15.42
N PHE A 182 -54.10 -23.03 -15.80
CA PHE A 182 -54.99 -22.23 -16.64
C PHE A 182 -54.71 -22.58 -18.10
N LYS A 183 -55.62 -23.35 -18.70
CA LYS A 183 -55.72 -23.46 -20.16
C LYS A 183 -56.06 -22.08 -20.71
N PHE A 184 -55.16 -21.49 -21.48
CA PHE A 184 -55.51 -20.46 -22.44
C PHE A 184 -55.49 -21.07 -23.84
N SER A 185 -56.68 -21.44 -24.31
CA SER A 185 -56.95 -21.55 -25.74
C SER A 185 -56.99 -20.13 -26.30
N ILE A 186 -56.09 -19.81 -27.23
CA ILE A 186 -56.29 -18.68 -28.13
C ILE A 186 -56.50 -19.25 -29.52
N LEU A 187 -57.76 -19.20 -29.93
CA LEU A 187 -58.19 -19.23 -31.33
C LEU A 187 -57.75 -17.91 -31.96
N THR A 188 -56.92 -17.94 -32.99
CA THR A 188 -57.24 -17.38 -34.33
C THR A 188 -56.26 -17.94 -35.36
#